data_AF-A0A1V8RQE2-F1
#
_entry.id   AF-A0A1V8RQE2-F1
#
_cell.length_a   1.000
_cell.length_b   1.000
_cell.length_c   1.000
_cell.angle_alpha   90.00
_cell.angle_beta   90.00
_cell.angle_gamma   90.00
#
_symmetry.space_group_name_H-M   'P 1'
#
loop_
_entity.id
_entity.type
_entity.pdbx_description
1 polymer ?
#
loop_
_entity_poly.entity_id
_entity_poly.type
_entity_poly.pdbx_seq_one_letter_code
_entity_poly.pdbx_strand_id
1 'polypeptide(L)'
;MDNTETTPRNSDTLIELTADVVAAYVSNNPVPVGELPNLIADIHAALGRVGTPAEQPAAEKQKPAVNPKRSVHDDYIVCLEDGKKFKSLKRHLMTHYDLTPEQYREKWGLDANYPMVAPNYAAARSKLAKKMGLGRKPKAR
;
A
#
# COMPACT_ATOMS: atom_id res chain seq x y z
N MET A 1 10.75 31.24 34.91
CA MET A 1 10.67 30.66 33.55
C MET A 1 9.96 29.33 33.71
N ASP A 2 8.65 29.42 33.62
CA ASP A 2 7.69 28.44 34.07
C ASP A 2 6.97 27.96 32.82
N ASN A 3 7.20 26.71 32.41
CA ASN A 3 6.29 25.95 31.57
C ASN A 3 6.73 24.47 31.47
N THR A 4 6.39 23.68 32.47
CA THR A 4 6.22 22.23 32.32
C THR A 4 4.78 21.97 31.89
N GLU A 5 4.54 21.92 30.59
CA GLU A 5 3.23 21.56 30.04
C GLU A 5 2.94 20.09 30.40
N THR A 6 1.96 19.95 31.28
CA THR A 6 1.58 18.75 32.03
C THR A 6 0.68 17.87 31.15
N THR A 7 1.21 16.76 30.63
CA THR A 7 0.37 15.61 30.22
C THR A 7 0.64 14.37 31.10
N PRO A 8 0.12 14.29 32.34
CA PRO A 8 0.10 13.04 33.12
C PRO A 8 -1.32 12.61 33.53
N ARG A 9 -2.38 13.33 33.16
CA ARG A 9 -3.72 13.06 33.73
C ARG A 9 -4.40 11.82 33.16
N ASN A 10 -4.09 11.43 31.92
CA ASN A 10 -4.72 10.29 31.25
C ASN A 10 -4.06 8.94 31.63
N SER A 11 -2.74 8.95 31.84
CA SER A 11 -1.99 7.77 32.30
C SER A 11 -2.37 7.37 33.72
N ASP A 12 -2.48 8.34 34.64
CA ASP A 12 -2.84 8.05 36.04
C ASP A 12 -4.26 7.49 36.14
N THR A 13 -5.21 8.04 35.38
CA THR A 13 -6.58 7.50 35.31
C THR A 13 -6.65 6.11 34.70
N LEU A 14 -5.82 5.80 33.69
CA LEU A 14 -5.76 4.46 33.10
C LEU A 14 -5.21 3.43 34.09
N ILE A 15 -4.24 3.82 34.92
CA ILE A 15 -3.70 2.96 35.96
C ILE A 15 -4.76 2.67 37.03
N GLU A 16 -5.48 3.69 37.49
CA GLU A 16 -6.59 3.54 38.45
C GLU A 16 -7.69 2.61 37.91
N LEU A 17 -8.17 2.86 36.68
CA LEU A 17 -9.18 2.02 36.02
C LEU A 17 -8.70 0.57 35.83
N THR A 18 -7.43 0.38 35.45
CA THR A 18 -6.85 -0.96 35.32
C THR A 18 -6.82 -1.68 36.66
N ALA A 19 -6.39 -1.00 37.73
CA ALA A 19 -6.31 -1.57 39.07
C ALA A 19 -7.68 -1.99 39.60
N ASP A 20 -8.71 -1.16 39.42
CA ASP A 20 -10.09 -1.47 39.82
C ASP A 20 -10.63 -2.71 39.09
N VAL A 21 -10.40 -2.80 37.77
CA VAL A 21 -10.84 -3.94 36.96
C VAL A 21 -10.12 -5.23 37.36
N VAL A 22 -8.80 -5.18 37.55
CA VAL A 22 -8.01 -6.35 37.98
C VAL A 22 -8.44 -6.80 39.38
N ALA A 23 -8.66 -5.87 40.32
CA ALA A 23 -9.11 -6.19 41.67
C ALA A 23 -10.49 -6.87 41.65
N ALA A 24 -11.45 -6.33 40.87
CA ALA A 24 -12.76 -6.95 40.68
C ALA A 24 -12.64 -8.35 40.06
N TYR A 25 -11.82 -8.50 39.02
CA TYR A 25 -11.65 -9.78 38.32
C TYR A 25 -11.05 -10.87 39.23
N VAL A 26 -9.98 -10.56 39.96
CA VAL A 26 -9.29 -11.52 40.84
C VAL A 26 -10.10 -11.81 42.10
N SER A 27 -10.94 -10.88 42.56
CA SER A 27 -11.84 -11.13 43.70
C SER A 27 -12.90 -12.21 43.43
N ASN A 28 -13.28 -12.39 42.17
CA ASN A 28 -14.32 -13.34 41.76
C ASN A 28 -13.78 -14.52 40.93
N ASN A 29 -12.49 -14.50 40.55
CA ASN A 29 -11.85 -15.53 39.76
C ASN A 29 -10.48 -15.88 40.35
N PRO A 30 -10.21 -17.15 40.71
CA PRO A 30 -8.89 -17.56 41.18
C PRO A 30 -7.90 -17.54 40.01
N VAL A 31 -6.92 -16.63 40.05
CA VAL A 31 -5.88 -16.50 39.01
C VAL A 31 -4.53 -16.98 39.57
N PRO A 32 -3.77 -17.81 38.84
CA PRO A 32 -2.42 -18.19 39.24
C PRO A 32 -1.50 -16.97 39.36
N VAL A 33 -0.61 -16.98 40.37
CA VAL A 33 0.35 -15.89 40.59
C VAL A 33 1.26 -15.60 39.39
N GLY A 34 1.53 -16.60 38.55
CA GLY A 34 2.31 -16.44 37.32
C GLY A 34 1.58 -15.70 36.20
N GLU A 35 0.24 -15.65 36.22
CA GLU A 35 -0.57 -15.03 35.16
C GLU A 35 -0.99 -13.59 35.51
N LEU A 36 -0.91 -13.20 36.79
CA LEU A 36 -1.22 -11.84 37.25
C LEU A 36 -0.50 -10.73 36.45
N PRO A 37 0.81 -10.81 36.17
CA PRO A 37 1.49 -9.77 35.40
C PRO A 37 0.97 -9.63 33.97
N ASN A 38 0.63 -10.75 33.32
CA ASN A 38 0.10 -10.76 31.96
C ASN A 38 -1.32 -10.16 31.94
N LEU A 39 -2.16 -10.54 32.89
CA LEU A 39 -3.51 -10.00 33.01
C LEU A 39 -3.53 -8.47 33.16
N ILE A 40 -2.64 -7.92 34.00
CA ILE A 40 -2.50 -6.48 34.20
C ILE A 40 -2.07 -5.80 32.89
N ALA A 41 -1.09 -6.37 32.19
CA ALA A 41 -0.60 -5.83 30.92
C ALA A 41 -1.69 -5.84 29.83
N ASP A 42 -2.46 -6.92 29.74
CA ASP A 42 -3.53 -7.08 28.75
C ASP A 42 -4.67 -6.09 28.98
N ILE A 43 -5.11 -5.91 30.23
CA ILE A 43 -6.20 -4.97 30.57
C ILE A 43 -5.74 -3.53 30.34
N HIS A 44 -4.54 -3.17 30.79
CA HIS A 44 -3.98 -1.83 30.56
C HIS A 44 -3.85 -1.53 29.06
N ALA A 45 -3.35 -2.49 28.28
CA ALA A 45 -3.25 -2.35 26.83
C ALA A 45 -4.63 -2.27 26.15
N ALA A 46 -5.60 -3.05 26.62
CA ALA A 46 -6.96 -3.00 26.11
C ALA A 46 -7.60 -1.63 26.35
N LEU A 47 -7.53 -1.10 27.58
CA LEU A 47 -8.07 0.21 27.95
C LEU A 47 -7.38 1.34 27.16
N GLY A 48 -6.06 1.26 26.97
CA GLY A 48 -5.32 2.24 26.15
C GLY A 48 -5.70 2.24 24.66
N ARG A 49 -6.26 1.13 24.15
CA ARG A 49 -6.75 1.00 22.76
C ARG A 49 -8.22 1.41 22.62
N VAL A 50 -8.97 1.54 23.71
CA VAL A 50 -10.37 1.97 23.64
C VAL A 50 -10.42 3.43 23.20
N GLY A 51 -10.99 3.66 22.00
CA GLY A 51 -11.15 5.01 21.44
C GLY A 51 -10.04 5.46 20.50
N THR A 52 -8.93 4.70 20.40
CA THR A 52 -8.00 4.83 19.27
C THR A 52 -8.44 3.85 18.19
N PRO A 53 -8.79 4.32 16.98
CA PRO A 53 -8.94 3.43 15.84
C PRO A 53 -7.64 2.63 15.74
N ALA A 54 -7.74 1.31 15.71
CA ALA A 54 -6.58 0.48 15.45
C ALA A 54 -5.89 1.03 14.20
N GLU A 55 -4.64 1.47 14.33
CA GLU A 55 -3.79 1.83 13.21
C GLU A 55 -3.88 0.65 12.24
N GLN A 56 -4.61 0.84 11.14
CA GLN A 56 -4.74 -0.18 10.12
C GLN A 56 -3.31 -0.54 9.75
N PRO A 57 -2.91 -1.83 9.83
CA PRO A 57 -1.55 -2.21 9.50
C PRO A 57 -1.25 -1.62 8.13
N ALA A 58 -0.25 -0.73 8.09
CA ALA A 58 0.10 0.03 6.91
C ALA A 58 0.14 -0.93 5.73
N ALA A 59 -0.78 -0.74 4.79
CA ALA A 59 -1.04 -1.66 3.70
C ALA A 59 0.28 -2.23 3.19
N GLU A 60 0.50 -3.53 3.42
CA GLU A 60 1.74 -4.20 3.03
C GLU A 60 1.96 -3.87 1.56
N LYS A 61 2.97 -3.03 1.28
CA LYS A 61 3.29 -2.60 -0.08
C LYS A 61 3.43 -3.87 -0.89
N GLN A 62 2.46 -4.11 -1.78
CA GLN A 62 2.41 -5.32 -2.58
C GLN A 62 3.78 -5.53 -3.19
N LYS A 63 4.43 -6.65 -2.86
CA LYS A 63 5.74 -6.98 -3.42
C LYS A 63 5.54 -7.05 -4.93
N PRO A 64 6.28 -6.24 -5.72
CA PRO A 64 6.08 -6.22 -7.17
C PRO A 64 6.27 -7.63 -7.71
N ALA A 65 5.33 -8.10 -8.53
CA ALA A 65 5.33 -9.47 -9.05
C ALA A 65 6.63 -9.82 -9.79
N VAL A 66 7.30 -8.81 -10.35
CA VAL A 66 8.63 -8.91 -10.96
C VAL A 66 9.42 -7.62 -10.71
N ASN A 67 10.75 -7.69 -10.80
CA ASN A 67 11.58 -6.48 -10.76
C ASN A 67 11.18 -5.53 -11.90
N PRO A 68 10.91 -4.24 -11.65
CA PRO A 68 10.52 -3.26 -12.67
C PRO A 68 11.49 -3.11 -13.85
N LYS A 69 12.76 -3.49 -13.68
CA LYS A 69 13.74 -3.49 -14.78
C LYS A 69 13.62 -4.73 -15.68
N ARG A 70 12.98 -5.80 -15.20
CA ARG A 70 12.80 -7.08 -15.92
C ARG A 70 11.37 -7.29 -16.41
N SER A 71 10.46 -6.34 -16.19
CA SER A 71 9.07 -6.43 -16.64
C SER A 71 8.91 -6.18 -18.14
N VAL A 72 9.87 -5.53 -18.80
CA VAL A 72 9.81 -5.24 -20.24
C VAL A 72 10.61 -6.29 -21.02
N HIS A 73 9.94 -6.99 -21.93
CA HIS A 73 10.57 -7.86 -22.93
C HIS A 73 10.18 -7.41 -24.34
N ASP A 74 10.92 -7.88 -25.34
CA ASP A 74 10.73 -7.46 -26.75
C ASP A 74 9.32 -7.74 -27.27
N ASP A 75 8.76 -8.91 -26.93
CA ASP A 75 7.44 -9.37 -27.42
C ASP A 75 6.30 -9.21 -26.41
N TYR A 76 6.61 -9.03 -25.12
CA TYR A 76 5.61 -8.89 -24.06
C TYR A 76 6.10 -8.02 -22.90
N ILE A 77 5.16 -7.44 -22.17
CA ILE A 77 5.38 -6.70 -20.94
C ILE A 77 4.63 -7.38 -19.80
N VAL A 78 5.27 -7.49 -18.64
CA VAL A 78 4.71 -8.08 -17.43
C VAL A 78 4.10 -6.97 -16.57
N CYS A 79 2.87 -7.17 -16.11
CA CYS A 79 2.23 -6.26 -15.16
C CYS A 79 2.77 -6.51 -13.74
N LEU A 80 3.13 -5.44 -13.04
CA LEU A 80 3.64 -5.49 -11.67
C LEU A 80 2.54 -5.78 -10.62
N GLU A 81 1.27 -5.60 -10.98
CA GLU A 81 0.11 -5.83 -10.09
C GLU A 81 -0.31 -7.31 -10.07
N ASP A 82 -0.35 -7.97 -11.24
CA ASP A 82 -0.87 -9.35 -11.35
C ASP A 82 0.17 -10.37 -11.84
N GLY A 83 1.36 -9.92 -12.28
CA GLY A 83 2.43 -10.78 -12.79
C GLY A 83 2.15 -11.40 -14.17
N LYS A 84 1.07 -11.00 -14.87
CA LYS A 84 0.71 -11.58 -16.17
C LYS A 84 1.41 -10.87 -17.33
N LYS A 85 1.59 -11.62 -18.41
CA LYS A 85 2.25 -11.17 -19.65
C LYS A 85 1.23 -10.61 -20.64
N PHE A 86 1.45 -9.41 -21.12
CA PHE A 86 0.59 -8.74 -22.09
C PHE A 86 1.41 -8.14 -23.23
N LYS A 87 0.81 -7.97 -24.41
CA LYS A 87 1.44 -7.18 -25.49
C LYS A 87 1.28 -5.68 -25.27
N SER A 88 0.19 -5.28 -24.60
CA SER A 88 -0.15 -3.90 -24.25
C SER A 88 -0.69 -3.85 -22.83
N LEU A 89 0.08 -3.22 -21.93
CA LEU A 89 -0.29 -3.05 -20.52
C LEU A 89 -1.38 -1.99 -20.37
N LYS A 90 -1.40 -0.97 -21.24
CA LYS A 90 -2.36 0.14 -21.19
C LYS A 90 -3.82 -0.32 -21.12
N ARG A 91 -4.22 -1.30 -21.93
CA ARG A 91 -5.60 -1.82 -21.92
C ARG A 91 -5.93 -2.53 -20.61
N HIS A 92 -5.00 -3.33 -20.11
CA HIS A 92 -5.21 -4.09 -18.88
C HIS A 92 -5.32 -3.16 -17.66
N LEU A 93 -4.47 -2.13 -17.57
CA LEU A 93 -4.53 -1.13 -16.49
C LEU A 93 -5.87 -0.40 -16.46
N MET A 94 -6.37 0.04 -17.62
CA MET A 94 -7.63 0.78 -17.70
C MET A 94 -8.86 -0.09 -17.41
N THR A 95 -8.86 -1.38 -17.81
CA THR A 95 -10.04 -2.24 -17.64
C THR A 95 -10.12 -2.93 -16.28
N HIS A 96 -8.98 -3.28 -15.67
CA HIS A 96 -8.99 -4.03 -14.42
C HIS A 96 -8.72 -3.17 -13.19
N TYR A 97 -8.03 -2.05 -13.36
CA TYR A 97 -7.58 -1.20 -12.27
C TYR A 97 -8.05 0.24 -12.40
N ASP A 98 -8.72 0.61 -13.51
CA ASP A 98 -9.08 1.98 -13.85
C ASP A 98 -7.90 2.97 -13.72
N LEU A 99 -6.66 2.47 -13.89
CA LEU A 99 -5.44 3.25 -13.73
C LEU A 99 -4.96 3.79 -15.06
N THR A 100 -4.56 5.06 -15.06
CA THR A 100 -3.84 5.64 -16.18
C THR A 100 -2.38 5.15 -16.19
N PRO A 101 -1.73 5.14 -17.36
CA PRO A 101 -0.29 4.83 -17.43
C PRO A 101 0.59 5.71 -16.53
N GLU A 102 0.19 6.94 -16.26
CA GLU A 102 0.95 7.88 -15.42
C GLU A 102 0.80 7.51 -13.94
N GLN A 103 -0.44 7.31 -13.48
CA GLN A 103 -0.72 6.84 -12.13
C GLN A 103 -0.02 5.51 -11.83
N TYR A 104 0.03 4.62 -12.83
CA TYR A 104 0.74 3.36 -12.70
C TYR A 104 2.26 3.54 -12.51
N ARG A 105 2.88 4.49 -13.22
CA ARG A 105 4.31 4.80 -13.03
C ARG A 105 4.56 5.41 -11.67
N GLU A 106 3.70 6.34 -11.23
CA GLU A 106 3.81 6.98 -9.93
C GLU A 106 3.65 5.96 -8.79
N LYS A 107 2.64 5.09 -8.88
CA LYS A 107 2.37 4.02 -7.91
C LYS A 107 3.58 3.10 -7.71
N TRP A 108 4.31 2.78 -8.78
CA TRP A 108 5.45 1.87 -8.76
C TRP A 108 6.82 2.55 -8.81
N GLY A 109 6.89 3.88 -8.78
CA GLY A 109 8.14 4.64 -8.89
C GLY A 109 8.92 4.37 -10.19
N LEU A 110 8.22 4.15 -11.31
CA LEU A 110 8.83 3.83 -12.59
C LEU A 110 9.34 5.09 -13.31
N ASP A 111 10.39 4.92 -14.12
CA ASP A 111 10.92 5.98 -14.96
C ASP A 111 9.87 6.51 -15.96
N ALA A 112 9.94 7.81 -16.29
CA ALA A 112 9.04 8.45 -17.24
C ALA A 112 9.08 7.79 -18.63
N ASN A 113 10.24 7.26 -19.03
CA ASN A 113 10.47 6.59 -20.30
C ASN A 113 10.06 5.10 -20.28
N TYR A 114 9.42 4.62 -19.21
CA TYR A 114 8.99 3.23 -19.12
C TYR A 114 7.92 2.90 -20.18
N PRO A 115 8.18 1.92 -21.08
CA PRO A 115 7.24 1.55 -22.13
C PRO A 115 6.05 0.79 -21.54
N MET A 116 4.83 1.12 -21.99
CA MET A 116 3.59 0.46 -21.54
C MET A 116 3.09 -0.63 -22.49
N VAL A 117 3.89 -0.92 -23.50
CA VAL A 117 3.58 -1.81 -24.61
C VAL A 117 4.90 -2.45 -25.01
N ALA A 118 4.87 -3.71 -25.44
CA ALA A 118 6.07 -4.40 -25.88
C ALA A 118 6.76 -3.63 -27.04
N PRO A 119 8.10 -3.46 -27.03
CA PRO A 119 8.83 -2.72 -28.06
C PRO A 119 8.57 -3.20 -29.49
N ASN A 120 8.55 -4.51 -29.74
CA ASN A 120 8.27 -5.05 -31.08
C ASN A 120 6.85 -4.72 -31.55
N TYR A 121 5.88 -4.79 -30.63
CA TYR A 121 4.50 -4.45 -30.94
C TYR A 121 4.34 -2.94 -31.23
N ALA A 122 5.01 -2.08 -30.46
CA ALA A 122 5.05 -0.65 -30.71
C ALA A 122 5.73 -0.31 -32.06
N ALA A 123 6.85 -0.98 -32.38
CA ALA A 123 7.58 -0.81 -33.64
C ALA A 123 6.74 -1.25 -34.85
N ALA A 124 6.08 -2.41 -34.77
CA ALA A 124 5.20 -2.90 -35.83
C ALA A 124 4.04 -1.94 -36.09
N ARG A 125 3.39 -1.43 -35.02
CA ARG A 125 2.29 -0.48 -35.14
C ARG A 125 2.75 0.88 -35.68
N SER A 126 3.93 1.36 -35.27
CA SER A 126 4.53 2.59 -35.78
C SER A 126 4.87 2.49 -37.27
N LYS A 127 5.44 1.37 -37.72
CA LYS A 127 5.73 1.10 -39.14
C LYS A 127 4.44 1.07 -39.97
N LEU A 128 3.38 0.42 -39.46
CA LEU A 128 2.07 0.41 -40.11
C LEU A 128 1.48 1.82 -40.21
N ALA A 129 1.52 2.60 -39.14
CA ALA A 129 1.00 3.97 -39.12
C ALA A 129 1.73 4.88 -40.13
N LYS A 130 3.07 4.79 -40.21
CA LYS A 130 3.87 5.50 -41.22
C LYS A 130 3.48 5.08 -42.65
N LYS A 131 3.28 3.77 -42.88
CA LYS A 131 2.82 3.25 -44.18
C LYS A 131 1.42 3.74 -44.54
N MET A 132 0.54 3.89 -43.54
CA MET A 132 -0.85 4.36 -43.70
C MET A 132 -0.98 5.90 -43.75
N GLY A 133 0.13 6.65 -43.71
CA GLY A 133 0.13 8.11 -43.97
C GLY A 133 0.30 9.01 -42.75
N LEU A 134 0.57 8.48 -41.56
CA LEU A 134 0.91 9.30 -40.39
C LEU A 134 2.29 9.96 -40.61
N GLY A 135 2.32 11.29 -40.80
CA GLY A 135 3.55 12.08 -40.96
C GLY A 135 3.82 12.63 -42.37
N ARG A 136 2.88 12.50 -43.33
CA ARG A 136 2.98 13.23 -44.61
C ARG A 136 2.60 14.69 -44.36
N LYS A 137 3.56 15.61 -44.54
CA LYS A 137 3.29 17.06 -44.53
C LYS A 137 2.17 17.35 -45.55
N PRO A 138 1.11 18.10 -45.19
CA PRO A 138 0.13 18.55 -46.18
C PRO A 138 0.90 19.32 -47.25
N LYS A 139 0.71 18.94 -48.53
CA LYS A 139 1.27 19.68 -49.66
C LYS A 139 0.66 21.09 -49.60
N ALA A 140 1.45 22.07 -49.22
CA ALA A 140 1.04 23.48 -49.24
C ALA A 140 0.55 23.80 -50.66
N ARG A 141 -0.69 24.29 -50.74
CA ARG A 141 -1.31 24.79 -51.96
C ARG A 141 -1.02 26.27 -52.09
#